data_AF-A0A934YQJ6-F1
#
_entry.id   AF-A0A934YQJ6-F1
#
_cell.length_a   1.000
_cell.length_b   1.000
_cell.length_c   1.000
_cell.angle_alpha   90.00
_cell.angle_beta   90.00
_cell.angle_gamma   90.00
#
_symmetry.space_group_name_H-M   'P 1'
#
loop_
_entity.id
_entity.type
_entity.pdbx_description
1 polymer ?
#
loop_
_entity_poly.entity_id
_entity_poly.type
_entity_poly.pdbx_seq_one_letter_code
_entity_poly.pdbx_strand_id
1 'polypeptide(L)'
;MDATPTTAESLFLSHFLPLYPESARADLGLARATDANPGKNPALVDQLEDTALRFAALFPRLVEGAVLDFSDASVHRLSASLTRERREAWASDGGAAGAADNTLFNVVVHGAAYVAACIVKNHGGRWAVRNPLWESLVSLTSRAGTGDLPVFHWWLKALSDAALAGEANLSDRYRAQVELPCARPETWPRLFEGERSLPRITKVRYDVLHKYLKAHVPEVRDLGVVFPSPERFDELGFKWLDVRALGDNRVLLISGLARAGFHLFFLTASGFDKALYYPADSFPEPVVRPRGDKLEVHLAVGTQPVVHEMLYWGL
;
A
#
# COMPACT_ATOMS: atom_id res chain seq x y z
N MET A 1 -13.56 -30.18 -13.40
CA MET A 1 -13.58 -28.90 -14.13
C MET A 1 -13.15 -27.87 -13.12
N ASP A 2 -11.94 -27.33 -13.26
CA ASP A 2 -11.48 -26.28 -12.35
C ASP A 2 -12.39 -25.07 -12.53
N ALA A 3 -12.95 -24.58 -11.42
CA ALA A 3 -13.79 -23.40 -11.43
C ALA A 3 -12.98 -22.22 -11.99
N THR A 4 -13.60 -21.38 -12.83
CA THR A 4 -12.97 -20.17 -13.32
C THR A 4 -12.55 -19.30 -12.14
N PRO A 5 -11.29 -18.81 -12.08
CA PRO A 5 -10.82 -18.03 -10.95
C PRO A 5 -11.63 -16.77 -10.77
N THR A 6 -11.96 -16.44 -9.53
CA THR A 6 -12.73 -15.23 -9.22
C THR A 6 -11.83 -14.00 -9.37
N THR A 7 -12.19 -13.09 -10.29
CA THR A 7 -11.45 -11.85 -10.55
C THR A 7 -12.23 -10.64 -10.02
N ALA A 8 -11.55 -9.50 -9.90
CA ALA A 8 -12.21 -8.24 -9.55
C ALA A 8 -13.32 -7.87 -10.54
N GLU A 9 -13.09 -8.15 -11.83
CA GLU A 9 -14.07 -7.94 -12.90
C GLU A 9 -15.24 -8.90 -12.79
N SER A 10 -15.01 -10.19 -12.53
CA SER A 10 -16.12 -11.14 -12.37
C SER A 10 -16.98 -10.80 -11.15
N LEU A 11 -16.37 -10.37 -10.05
CA LEU A 11 -17.10 -9.85 -8.87
C LEU A 11 -17.93 -8.62 -9.24
N PHE A 12 -17.33 -7.63 -9.91
CA PHE A 12 -18.01 -6.42 -10.37
C PHE A 12 -19.26 -6.76 -11.20
N LEU A 13 -19.09 -7.56 -12.25
CA LEU A 13 -20.16 -7.88 -13.19
C LEU A 13 -21.31 -8.66 -12.54
N SER A 14 -21.00 -9.57 -11.62
CA SER A 14 -22.01 -10.45 -11.01
C SER A 14 -22.72 -9.84 -9.80
N HIS A 15 -22.00 -9.16 -8.91
CA HIS A 15 -22.56 -8.72 -7.62
C HIS A 15 -22.89 -7.23 -7.56
N PHE A 16 -22.26 -6.39 -8.39
CA PHE A 16 -22.35 -4.94 -8.26
C PHE A 16 -23.05 -4.29 -9.45
N LEU A 17 -22.61 -4.58 -10.67
CA LEU A 17 -23.16 -3.98 -11.88
C LEU A 17 -24.70 -4.07 -11.96
N PRO A 18 -25.37 -5.18 -11.58
CA PRO A 18 -26.84 -5.25 -11.62
C PRO A 18 -27.55 -4.20 -10.77
N LEU A 19 -26.90 -3.71 -9.71
CA LEU A 19 -27.43 -2.71 -8.77
C LEU A 19 -27.06 -1.27 -9.16
N TYR A 20 -26.37 -1.06 -10.29
CA TYR A 20 -26.06 0.28 -10.77
C TYR A 20 -27.32 0.94 -11.34
N PRO A 21 -27.49 2.26 -11.13
CA PRO A 21 -28.52 3.03 -11.82
C PRO A 21 -28.45 2.78 -13.33
N GLU A 22 -29.60 2.73 -14.00
CA GLU A 22 -29.68 2.46 -15.44
C GLU A 22 -28.81 3.41 -16.27
N SER A 23 -28.83 4.70 -15.93
CA SER A 23 -27.99 5.72 -16.56
C SER A 23 -26.49 5.47 -16.38
N ALA A 24 -26.08 4.97 -15.21
CA ALA A 24 -24.68 4.63 -14.95
C ALA A 24 -24.24 3.36 -15.69
N ARG A 25 -25.15 2.37 -15.83
CA ARG A 25 -24.88 1.16 -16.61
C ARG A 25 -24.73 1.43 -18.11
N ALA A 26 -25.49 2.39 -18.64
CA ALA A 26 -25.44 2.76 -20.05
C ALA A 26 -24.07 3.34 -20.45
N ASP A 27 -23.42 4.08 -19.55
CA ASP A 27 -22.06 4.62 -19.74
C ASP A 27 -21.30 4.70 -18.42
N LEU A 28 -20.58 3.63 -18.09
CA LEU A 28 -19.76 3.56 -16.87
C LEU A 28 -18.60 4.56 -16.89
N GLY A 29 -18.07 4.90 -18.07
CA GLY A 29 -16.96 5.84 -18.20
C GLY A 29 -17.39 7.24 -17.80
N LEU A 30 -18.51 7.70 -18.37
CA LEU A 30 -19.12 8.99 -18.02
C LEU A 30 -19.53 9.03 -16.55
N ALA A 31 -20.18 7.98 -16.04
CA ALA A 31 -20.61 7.92 -14.65
C ALA A 31 -19.43 8.06 -13.66
N ARG A 32 -18.29 7.42 -13.97
CA ARG A 32 -17.07 7.51 -13.14
C ARG A 32 -16.33 8.83 -13.28
N ALA A 33 -16.44 9.51 -14.42
CA ALA A 33 -15.84 10.81 -14.64
C ALA A 33 -16.66 11.98 -14.03
N THR A 34 -17.96 11.77 -13.77
CA THR A 34 -18.89 12.82 -13.36
C THR A 34 -18.96 12.94 -11.84
N ASP A 35 -18.82 14.16 -11.31
CA ASP A 35 -19.10 14.45 -9.90
C ASP A 35 -20.62 14.38 -9.67
N ALA A 36 -21.05 13.48 -8.79
CA ALA A 36 -22.46 13.31 -8.45
C ALA A 36 -22.93 14.34 -7.41
N ASN A 37 -22.04 15.15 -6.85
CA ASN A 37 -22.35 16.20 -5.89
C ASN A 37 -21.78 17.59 -6.27
N PRO A 38 -22.08 18.11 -7.48
CA PRO A 38 -21.54 19.40 -7.93
C PRO A 38 -22.01 20.57 -7.04
N GLY A 39 -23.17 20.44 -6.40
CA GLY A 39 -23.73 21.41 -5.45
C GLY A 39 -23.13 21.35 -4.05
N LYS A 40 -22.19 20.43 -3.77
CA LYS A 40 -21.55 20.22 -2.46
C LYS A 40 -22.55 20.04 -1.32
N ASN A 41 -23.61 19.27 -1.57
CA ASN A 41 -24.58 18.90 -0.56
C ASN A 41 -23.90 18.08 0.55
N PRO A 42 -23.85 18.56 1.80
CA PRO A 42 -23.20 17.84 2.90
C PRO A 42 -23.89 16.51 3.23
N ALA A 43 -25.21 16.41 3.01
CA ALA A 43 -25.97 15.21 3.35
C ALA A 43 -25.48 13.93 2.64
N LEU A 44 -24.90 14.05 1.44
CA LEU A 44 -24.33 12.91 0.72
C LEU A 44 -23.02 12.44 1.37
N VAL A 45 -22.23 13.37 1.92
CA VAL A 45 -21.03 13.04 2.68
C VAL A 45 -21.41 12.45 4.03
N ASP A 46 -22.39 13.04 4.72
CA ASP A 46 -22.92 12.53 5.99
C ASP A 46 -23.42 11.07 5.83
N GLN A 47 -24.05 10.75 4.70
CA GLN A 47 -24.49 9.39 4.39
C GLN A 47 -23.31 8.42 4.23
N LEU A 48 -22.21 8.83 3.59
CA LEU A 48 -21.00 8.01 3.46
C LEU A 48 -20.33 7.77 4.83
N GLU A 49 -20.33 8.78 5.70
CA GLU A 49 -19.80 8.67 7.06
C GLU A 49 -20.68 7.79 7.95
N ASP A 50 -22.01 7.93 7.90
CA ASP A 50 -22.95 7.06 8.61
C ASP A 50 -22.83 5.59 8.13
N THR A 51 -22.65 5.39 6.83
CA THR A 51 -22.37 4.08 6.22
C THR A 51 -21.10 3.45 6.80
N ALA A 52 -20.02 4.23 6.94
CA ALA A 52 -18.77 3.79 7.54
C ALA A 52 -18.92 3.45 9.03
N LEU A 53 -19.66 4.25 9.79
CA LEU A 53 -19.96 4.01 11.21
C LEU A 53 -20.76 2.71 11.41
N ARG A 54 -21.78 2.49 10.59
CA ARG A 54 -22.56 1.25 10.62
C ARG A 54 -21.70 0.04 10.28
N PHE A 55 -20.83 0.15 9.29
CA PHE A 55 -19.88 -0.93 8.97
C PHE A 55 -19.03 -1.28 10.17
N ALA A 56 -18.38 -0.29 10.80
CA ALA A 56 -17.52 -0.50 11.96
C ALA A 56 -18.27 -1.19 13.13
N ALA A 57 -19.52 -0.81 13.36
CA ALA A 57 -20.35 -1.38 14.43
C ALA A 57 -20.85 -2.80 14.13
N LEU A 58 -21.10 -3.14 12.87
CA LEU A 58 -21.69 -4.42 12.46
C LEU A 58 -20.66 -5.45 12.02
N PHE A 59 -19.48 -5.03 11.57
CA PHE A 59 -18.41 -5.93 11.12
C PHE A 59 -18.02 -7.02 12.15
N PRO A 60 -18.01 -6.78 13.47
CA PRO A 60 -17.74 -7.83 14.46
C PRO A 60 -18.75 -8.99 14.43
N ARG A 61 -19.94 -8.80 13.85
CA ARG A 61 -20.93 -9.88 13.63
C ARG A 61 -20.58 -10.77 12.44
N LEU A 62 -19.78 -10.26 11.51
CA LEU A 62 -19.32 -10.97 10.31
C LEU A 62 -17.95 -11.61 10.52
N VAL A 63 -17.13 -11.03 11.38
CA VAL A 63 -15.81 -11.54 11.74
C VAL A 63 -15.65 -11.45 13.25
N GLU A 64 -15.69 -12.61 13.92
CA GLU A 64 -15.53 -12.71 15.37
C GLU A 64 -14.22 -12.06 15.83
N GLY A 65 -14.30 -11.26 16.90
CA GLY A 65 -13.15 -10.56 17.49
C GLY A 65 -12.62 -9.38 16.66
N ALA A 66 -13.22 -9.05 15.52
CA ALA A 66 -12.81 -7.89 14.75
C ALA A 66 -13.14 -6.57 15.49
N VAL A 67 -12.21 -5.62 15.44
CA VAL A 67 -12.38 -4.27 15.99
C VAL A 67 -11.95 -3.24 14.95
N LEU A 68 -12.92 -2.41 14.54
CA LEU A 68 -12.75 -1.33 13.59
C LEU A 68 -12.86 0.03 14.31
N ASP A 69 -11.74 0.75 14.42
CA ASP A 69 -11.57 1.96 15.24
C ASP A 69 -11.22 3.23 14.42
N PHE A 70 -11.32 3.14 13.09
CA PHE A 70 -10.96 4.16 12.12
C PHE A 70 -9.47 4.56 12.10
N SER A 71 -8.57 3.80 12.74
CA SER A 71 -7.12 3.96 12.58
C SER A 71 -6.60 3.29 11.31
N ASP A 72 -5.42 3.69 10.86
CA ASP A 72 -4.71 2.99 9.78
C ASP A 72 -4.49 1.50 10.13
N ALA A 73 -4.11 1.22 11.37
CA ALA A 73 -3.96 -0.14 11.90
C ALA A 73 -5.26 -0.96 11.79
N SER A 74 -6.43 -0.32 11.88
CA SER A 74 -7.70 -1.00 11.65
C SER A 74 -7.91 -1.39 10.20
N VAL A 75 -7.42 -0.63 9.22
CA VAL A 75 -7.48 -1.04 7.80
C VAL A 75 -6.59 -2.25 7.55
N HIS A 76 -5.42 -2.31 8.21
CA HIS A 76 -4.55 -3.48 8.16
C HIS A 76 -5.20 -4.73 8.78
N ARG A 77 -5.83 -4.60 9.95
CA ARG A 77 -6.58 -5.71 10.57
C ARG A 77 -7.77 -6.16 9.71
N LEU A 78 -8.48 -5.21 9.10
CA LEU A 78 -9.56 -5.48 8.16
C LEU A 78 -9.06 -6.25 6.95
N SER A 79 -7.98 -5.80 6.31
CA SER A 79 -7.32 -6.48 5.20
C SER A 79 -6.95 -7.93 5.54
N ALA A 80 -6.30 -8.13 6.70
CA ALA A 80 -5.90 -9.46 7.17
C ALA A 80 -7.09 -10.41 7.43
N SER A 81 -8.30 -9.86 7.66
CA SER A 81 -9.50 -10.66 7.82
C SER A 81 -10.14 -11.09 6.48
N LEU A 82 -9.71 -10.54 5.34
CA LEU A 82 -10.26 -10.89 4.04
C LEU A 82 -9.64 -12.22 3.58
N THR A 83 -10.43 -13.29 3.61
CA THR A 83 -10.00 -14.62 3.15
C THR A 83 -10.93 -15.15 2.07
N ARG A 84 -10.46 -16.18 1.36
CA ARG A 84 -11.26 -16.88 0.34
C ARG A 84 -12.53 -17.47 0.93
N GLU A 85 -12.41 -18.13 2.08
CA GLU A 85 -13.52 -18.79 2.78
C GLU A 85 -14.58 -17.77 3.19
N ARG A 86 -14.17 -16.62 3.74
CA ARG A 86 -15.11 -15.56 4.12
C ARG A 86 -15.78 -14.92 2.91
N ARG A 87 -15.03 -14.64 1.85
CA ARG A 87 -15.60 -14.13 0.61
C ARG A 87 -16.68 -15.07 0.06
N GLU A 88 -16.40 -16.37 0.02
CA GLU A 88 -17.34 -17.38 -0.49
C GLU A 88 -18.56 -17.55 0.42
N ALA A 89 -18.37 -17.49 1.73
CA ALA A 89 -19.47 -17.45 2.69
C ALA A 89 -20.37 -16.22 2.48
N TRP A 90 -19.79 -15.02 2.36
CA TRP A 90 -20.56 -13.79 2.11
C TRP A 90 -21.24 -13.79 0.74
N ALA A 91 -20.61 -14.38 -0.28
CA ALA A 91 -21.19 -14.50 -1.62
C ALA A 91 -22.46 -15.37 -1.62
N SER A 92 -22.50 -16.35 -0.72
CA SER A 92 -23.58 -17.33 -0.60
C SER A 92 -24.63 -16.97 0.46
N ASP A 93 -24.45 -15.86 1.17
CA ASP A 93 -25.30 -15.43 2.27
C ASP A 93 -26.22 -14.26 1.87
N GLY A 94 -27.46 -14.31 2.34
CA GLY A 94 -28.52 -13.37 1.95
C GLY A 94 -29.10 -13.64 0.56
N GLY A 95 -29.29 -12.58 -0.23
CA GLY A 95 -29.85 -12.67 -1.59
C GLY A 95 -28.88 -13.24 -2.63
N ALA A 96 -29.38 -13.48 -3.84
CA ALA A 96 -28.57 -13.93 -4.98
C ALA A 96 -27.53 -12.88 -5.40
N ALA A 97 -26.52 -13.29 -6.18
CA ALA A 97 -25.56 -12.35 -6.77
C ALA A 97 -26.29 -11.24 -7.55
N GLY A 98 -25.95 -9.98 -7.26
CA GLY A 98 -26.59 -8.81 -7.85
C GLY A 98 -27.85 -8.35 -7.12
N ALA A 99 -28.20 -8.94 -5.98
CA ALA A 99 -29.26 -8.48 -5.10
C ALA A 99 -28.71 -7.60 -3.96
N ALA A 100 -29.47 -6.58 -3.56
CA ALA A 100 -29.05 -5.58 -2.57
C ALA A 100 -28.96 -6.15 -1.14
N ASP A 101 -29.61 -7.27 -0.87
CA ASP A 101 -29.58 -8.01 0.40
C ASP A 101 -28.51 -9.12 0.43
N ASN A 102 -27.66 -9.22 -0.60
CA ASN A 102 -26.50 -10.13 -0.59
C ASN A 102 -25.41 -9.61 0.36
N THR A 103 -24.84 -10.50 1.17
CA THR A 103 -23.88 -10.10 2.21
C THR A 103 -22.55 -9.61 1.61
N LEU A 104 -22.03 -10.25 0.55
CA LEU A 104 -20.80 -9.79 -0.12
C LEU A 104 -20.95 -8.36 -0.67
N PHE A 105 -22.08 -8.08 -1.31
CA PHE A 105 -22.38 -6.73 -1.80
C PHE A 105 -22.30 -5.70 -0.67
N ASN A 106 -23.01 -5.96 0.44
CA ASN A 106 -23.05 -5.05 1.58
C ASN A 106 -21.67 -4.89 2.24
N VAL A 107 -20.92 -5.97 2.45
CA VAL A 107 -19.57 -5.91 3.02
C VAL A 107 -18.65 -5.01 2.19
N VAL A 108 -18.66 -5.15 0.87
CA VAL A 108 -17.79 -4.37 -0.01
C VAL A 108 -18.22 -2.90 -0.07
N VAL A 109 -19.50 -2.61 -0.23
CA VAL A 109 -20.01 -1.24 -0.33
C VAL A 109 -19.78 -0.47 0.97
N HIS A 110 -20.15 -1.07 2.10
CA HIS A 110 -19.96 -0.45 3.42
C HIS A 110 -18.48 -0.40 3.82
N GLY A 111 -17.71 -1.44 3.48
CA GLY A 111 -16.27 -1.49 3.70
C GLY A 111 -15.50 -0.45 2.89
N ALA A 112 -15.93 -0.15 1.66
CA ALA A 112 -15.34 0.92 0.85
C ALA A 112 -15.53 2.29 1.51
N ALA A 113 -16.74 2.57 2.01
CA ALA A 113 -17.01 3.79 2.78
C ALA A 113 -16.15 3.86 4.05
N TYR A 114 -15.99 2.75 4.77
CA TYR A 114 -15.14 2.69 5.96
C TYR A 114 -13.67 3.02 5.68
N VAL A 115 -13.06 2.37 4.68
CA VAL A 115 -11.66 2.63 4.32
C VAL A 115 -11.50 4.07 3.84
N ALA A 116 -12.42 4.57 3.03
CA ALA A 116 -12.40 5.97 2.59
C ALA A 116 -12.52 6.95 3.76
N ALA A 117 -13.37 6.67 4.76
CA ALA A 117 -13.48 7.47 5.97
C ALA A 117 -12.19 7.48 6.80
N CYS A 118 -11.44 6.36 6.88
CA CYS A 118 -10.10 6.34 7.49
C CYS A 118 -9.14 7.30 6.80
N ILE A 119 -9.14 7.33 5.45
CA ILE A 119 -8.27 8.24 4.66
C ILE A 119 -8.64 9.69 4.93
N VAL A 120 -9.93 10.03 4.88
CA VAL A 120 -10.43 11.39 5.14
C VAL A 120 -10.05 11.83 6.55
N LYS A 121 -10.31 10.99 7.55
CA LYS A 121 -10.09 11.28 8.97
C LYS A 121 -8.61 11.43 9.33
N ASN A 122 -7.76 10.52 8.86
CA ASN A 122 -6.36 10.44 9.33
C ASN A 122 -5.39 11.21 8.42
N HIS A 123 -5.71 11.35 7.14
CA HIS A 123 -4.79 11.88 6.12
C HIS A 123 -5.30 13.14 5.41
N GLY A 124 -6.47 13.66 5.81
CA GLY A 124 -7.03 14.90 5.27
C GLY A 124 -7.55 14.78 3.83
N GLY A 125 -7.90 13.56 3.41
CA GLY A 125 -8.55 13.32 2.12
C GLY A 125 -9.91 14.02 2.02
N ARG A 126 -10.41 14.19 0.79
CA ARG A 126 -11.73 14.77 0.51
C ARG A 126 -12.56 13.80 -0.30
N TRP A 127 -13.83 13.66 0.05
CA TRP A 127 -14.77 12.88 -0.74
C TRP A 127 -14.99 13.51 -2.12
N ALA A 128 -14.87 12.70 -3.16
CA ALA A 128 -15.34 13.00 -4.51
C ALA A 128 -16.50 12.05 -4.81
N VAL A 129 -17.72 12.58 -4.67
CA VAL A 129 -18.94 11.76 -4.63
C VAL A 129 -19.29 11.27 -6.04
N ARG A 130 -19.60 9.98 -6.16
CA ARG A 130 -20.05 9.35 -7.41
C ARG A 130 -21.46 8.79 -7.27
N ASN A 131 -22.04 8.39 -8.40
CA ASN A 131 -23.31 7.67 -8.46
C ASN A 131 -23.10 6.33 -9.17
N PRO A 132 -23.28 5.18 -8.50
CA PRO A 132 -23.75 5.02 -7.12
C PRO A 132 -22.74 5.51 -6.06
N LEU A 133 -23.23 5.84 -4.85
CA LEU A 133 -22.41 6.43 -3.77
C LEU A 133 -21.19 5.59 -3.39
N TRP A 134 -21.26 4.27 -3.52
CA TRP A 134 -20.13 3.40 -3.20
C TRP A 134 -18.97 3.46 -4.21
N GLU A 135 -19.17 4.01 -5.41
CA GLU A 135 -18.08 4.35 -6.35
C GLU A 135 -17.38 5.67 -5.98
N SER A 136 -17.78 6.33 -4.88
CA SER A 136 -17.15 7.58 -4.45
C SER A 136 -15.66 7.38 -4.19
N LEU A 137 -14.89 8.39 -4.58
CA LEU A 137 -13.43 8.40 -4.48
C LEU A 137 -13.01 9.25 -3.28
N VAL A 138 -11.75 9.10 -2.88
CA VAL A 138 -11.10 10.05 -1.98
C VAL A 138 -10.01 10.79 -2.75
N SER A 139 -10.19 12.09 -2.96
CA SER A 139 -9.15 12.97 -3.47
C SER A 139 -8.15 13.24 -2.35
N LEU A 140 -6.89 12.83 -2.54
CA LEU A 140 -5.82 12.98 -1.57
C LEU A 140 -4.69 13.82 -2.18
N THR A 141 -4.23 14.81 -1.43
CA THR A 141 -3.05 15.61 -1.79
C THR A 141 -1.96 15.37 -0.77
N SER A 142 -0.77 15.05 -1.24
CA SER A 142 0.38 14.65 -0.45
C SER A 142 1.69 15.15 -1.08
N ARG A 143 2.84 14.83 -0.47
CA ARG A 143 4.15 15.12 -1.07
C ARG A 143 4.44 14.32 -2.33
N ALA A 144 3.77 13.18 -2.51
CA ALA A 144 3.84 12.39 -3.74
C ALA A 144 3.03 13.00 -4.89
N GLY A 145 2.16 13.99 -4.59
CA GLY A 145 1.26 14.61 -5.55
C GLY A 145 -0.20 14.49 -5.13
N THR A 146 -1.09 14.73 -6.10
CA THR A 146 -2.55 14.65 -5.92
C THR A 146 -3.10 13.49 -6.74
N GLY A 147 -4.01 12.71 -6.15
CA GLY A 147 -4.68 11.62 -6.84
C GLY A 147 -6.06 11.32 -6.25
N ASP A 148 -6.91 10.72 -7.07
CA ASP A 148 -8.22 10.20 -6.66
C ASP A 148 -8.10 8.70 -6.39
N LEU A 149 -8.49 8.28 -5.18
CA LEU A 149 -8.33 6.93 -4.68
C LEU A 149 -9.62 6.12 -4.89
N PRO A 150 -9.63 5.11 -5.79
CA PRO A 150 -10.82 4.30 -6.07
C PRO A 150 -10.95 3.16 -5.06
N VAL A 151 -11.33 3.49 -3.83
CA VAL A 151 -11.37 2.55 -2.69
C VAL A 151 -12.27 1.34 -2.94
N PHE A 152 -13.41 1.52 -3.62
CA PHE A 152 -14.26 0.41 -4.04
C PHE A 152 -13.53 -0.60 -4.94
N HIS A 153 -12.73 -0.12 -5.89
CA HIS A 153 -11.94 -0.99 -6.77
C HIS A 153 -10.80 -1.68 -6.03
N TRP A 154 -10.27 -1.08 -4.94
CA TRP A 154 -9.30 -1.75 -4.08
C TRP A 154 -9.92 -2.96 -3.39
N TRP A 155 -11.17 -2.85 -2.93
CA TRP A 155 -11.91 -3.97 -2.35
C TRP A 155 -12.12 -5.11 -3.33
N LEU A 156 -12.58 -4.81 -4.56
CA LEU A 156 -12.78 -5.85 -5.58
C LEU A 156 -11.48 -6.58 -5.92
N LYS A 157 -10.36 -5.83 -6.01
CA LYS A 157 -9.04 -6.42 -6.23
C LYS A 157 -8.58 -7.27 -5.05
N ALA A 158 -8.78 -6.79 -3.82
CA ALA A 158 -8.39 -7.50 -2.60
C ALA A 158 -9.17 -8.82 -2.39
N LEU A 159 -10.37 -8.92 -2.93
CA LEU A 159 -11.20 -10.13 -2.88
C LEU A 159 -11.02 -11.06 -4.09
N SER A 160 -10.14 -10.72 -5.03
CA SER A 160 -9.81 -11.62 -6.14
C SER A 160 -8.98 -12.81 -5.67
N ASP A 161 -9.09 -13.93 -6.39
CA ASP A 161 -8.32 -15.14 -6.10
C ASP A 161 -6.81 -14.90 -6.09
N ALA A 162 -6.33 -14.01 -6.94
CA ALA A 162 -4.92 -13.65 -7.06
C ALA A 162 -4.42 -12.90 -5.81
N ALA A 163 -5.16 -11.88 -5.34
CA ALA A 163 -4.83 -11.17 -4.10
C ALA A 163 -4.90 -12.10 -2.87
N LEU A 164 -5.92 -12.95 -2.81
CA LEU A 164 -6.08 -13.92 -1.71
C LEU A 164 -5.05 -15.06 -1.76
N ALA A 165 -4.36 -15.24 -2.89
CA ALA A 165 -3.22 -16.15 -3.05
C ALA A 165 -1.85 -15.49 -2.76
N GLY A 166 -1.82 -14.21 -2.36
CA GLY A 166 -0.61 -13.51 -1.95
C GLY A 166 -0.13 -12.40 -2.88
N GLU A 167 -0.91 -12.00 -3.89
CA GLU A 167 -0.68 -10.71 -4.57
C GLU A 167 -1.11 -9.53 -3.68
N ALA A 168 -0.99 -8.29 -4.21
CA ALA A 168 -1.26 -7.06 -3.48
C ALA A 168 -2.70 -6.97 -2.93
N ASN A 169 -2.80 -7.05 -1.60
CA ASN A 169 -4.05 -7.02 -0.83
C ASN A 169 -4.53 -5.58 -0.53
N LEU A 170 -5.56 -5.44 0.29
CA LEU A 170 -6.13 -4.13 0.65
C LEU A 170 -5.13 -3.27 1.45
N SER A 171 -4.42 -3.86 2.41
CA SER A 171 -3.40 -3.17 3.21
C SER A 171 -2.22 -2.70 2.38
N ASP A 172 -1.77 -3.48 1.39
CA ASP A 172 -0.66 -3.09 0.51
C ASP A 172 -1.04 -1.84 -0.29
N ARG A 173 -2.28 -1.80 -0.80
CA ARG A 173 -2.81 -0.63 -1.53
C ARG A 173 -2.95 0.57 -0.62
N TYR A 174 -3.49 0.38 0.58
CA TYR A 174 -3.61 1.44 1.57
C TYR A 174 -2.25 2.02 1.94
N ARG A 175 -1.26 1.17 2.21
CA ARG A 175 0.10 1.58 2.52
C ARG A 175 0.73 2.36 1.38
N ALA A 176 0.69 1.82 0.16
CA ALA A 176 1.33 2.43 -1.00
C ALA A 176 0.68 3.74 -1.45
N GLN A 177 -0.64 3.86 -1.33
CA GLN A 177 -1.39 4.99 -1.89
C GLN A 177 -1.80 6.03 -0.84
N VAL A 178 -1.70 5.72 0.46
CA VAL A 178 -2.12 6.59 1.56
C VAL A 178 -0.98 6.79 2.55
N GLU A 179 -0.55 5.73 3.25
CA GLU A 179 0.40 5.88 4.37
C GLU A 179 1.76 6.42 3.91
N LEU A 180 2.34 5.87 2.84
CA LEU A 180 3.66 6.30 2.34
C LEU A 180 3.62 7.73 1.75
N PRO A 181 2.67 8.10 0.88
CA PRO A 181 2.55 9.47 0.40
C PRO A 181 2.33 10.51 1.51
N CYS A 182 1.57 10.16 2.55
CA CYS A 182 1.22 11.06 3.66
C CYS A 182 2.17 10.98 4.86
N ALA A 183 3.17 10.10 4.83
CA ALA A 183 4.15 9.99 5.89
C ALA A 183 4.89 11.33 6.11
N ARG A 184 5.19 11.60 7.39
CA ARG A 184 5.92 12.78 7.85
C ARG A 184 7.28 12.37 8.40
N PRO A 185 8.24 12.05 7.53
CA PRO A 185 9.54 11.56 7.98
C PRO A 185 10.30 12.55 8.85
N GLU A 186 10.02 13.86 8.75
CA GLU A 186 10.59 14.89 9.60
C GLU A 186 10.24 14.71 11.09
N THR A 187 9.15 14.01 11.41
CA THR A 187 8.75 13.72 12.79
C THR A 187 9.34 12.41 13.31
N TRP A 188 10.01 11.62 12.47
CA TRP A 188 10.62 10.35 12.89
C TRP A 188 11.86 10.59 13.73
N PRO A 189 12.19 9.77 14.73
CA PRO A 189 13.42 9.95 15.50
C PRO A 189 14.66 9.93 14.61
N ARG A 190 15.63 10.81 14.88
CA ARG A 190 16.94 10.73 14.24
C ARG A 190 17.66 9.47 14.71
N LEU A 191 18.37 8.81 13.81
CA LEU A 191 19.25 7.69 14.14
C LEU A 191 20.50 8.18 14.87
N PHE A 192 21.08 9.28 14.42
CA PHE A 192 22.27 9.88 15.02
C PHE A 192 22.40 11.36 14.68
N GLU A 193 23.22 12.07 15.46
CA GLU A 193 23.53 13.48 15.27
C GLU A 193 24.79 13.67 14.41
N GLY A 194 24.83 14.80 13.70
CA GLY A 194 25.97 15.22 12.88
C GLY A 194 26.17 14.44 11.58
N GLU A 195 27.22 14.78 10.84
CA GLU A 195 27.60 14.08 9.61
C GLU A 195 28.54 12.91 9.91
N ARG A 196 28.37 11.80 9.18
CA ARG A 196 29.24 10.62 9.27
C ARG A 196 29.68 10.17 7.89
N SER A 197 30.94 9.74 7.79
CA SER A 197 31.42 9.04 6.62
C SER A 197 30.94 7.58 6.65
N LEU A 198 30.21 7.20 5.61
CA LEU A 198 29.63 5.86 5.44
C LEU A 198 30.26 5.20 4.19
N PRO A 199 31.43 4.54 4.34
CA PRO A 199 32.14 4.00 3.19
C PRO A 199 31.43 2.77 2.60
N ARG A 200 31.59 2.59 1.27
CA ARG A 200 31.07 1.42 0.55
C ARG A 200 31.67 0.11 1.10
N ILE A 201 30.83 -0.92 1.19
CA ILE A 201 31.22 -2.29 1.52
C ILE A 201 31.40 -3.07 0.22
N THR A 202 32.61 -3.60 -0.05
CA THR A 202 32.91 -4.36 -1.28
C THR A 202 33.05 -5.86 -1.07
N LYS A 203 33.31 -6.31 0.16
CA LYS A 203 33.32 -7.73 0.54
C LYS A 203 32.06 -8.03 1.36
N VAL A 204 30.94 -8.16 0.65
CA VAL A 204 29.63 -8.22 1.30
C VAL A 204 29.37 -9.62 1.85
N ARG A 205 29.12 -9.68 3.16
CA ARG A 205 28.58 -10.82 3.91
C ARG A 205 27.74 -10.26 5.04
N TYR A 206 26.81 -11.05 5.57
CA TYR A 206 25.97 -10.60 6.68
C TYR A 206 26.81 -10.16 7.91
N ASP A 207 27.85 -10.93 8.26
CA ASP A 207 28.74 -10.61 9.39
C ASP A 207 29.50 -9.29 9.19
N VAL A 208 29.88 -8.99 7.95
CA VAL A 208 30.55 -7.74 7.57
C VAL A 208 29.60 -6.57 7.67
N LEU A 209 28.35 -6.70 7.19
CA LEU A 209 27.33 -5.67 7.33
C LEU A 209 27.06 -5.37 8.82
N HIS A 210 26.91 -6.41 9.64
CA HIS A 210 26.67 -6.24 11.07
C HIS A 210 27.84 -5.53 11.78
N LYS A 211 29.09 -5.90 11.48
CA LYS A 211 30.29 -5.21 11.98
C LYS A 211 30.36 -3.77 11.51
N TYR A 212 30.00 -3.51 10.25
CA TYR A 212 29.96 -2.17 9.67
C TYR A 212 28.96 -1.28 10.42
N LEU A 213 27.72 -1.75 10.62
CA LEU A 213 26.69 -1.00 11.34
C LEU A 213 27.14 -0.71 12.78
N LYS A 214 27.70 -1.69 13.48
CA LYS A 214 28.24 -1.47 14.83
C LYS A 214 29.35 -0.40 14.87
N ALA A 215 30.16 -0.30 13.83
CA ALA A 215 31.28 0.64 13.76
C ALA A 215 30.85 2.06 13.36
N HIS A 216 29.91 2.19 12.42
CA HIS A 216 29.56 3.46 11.78
C HIS A 216 28.20 4.03 12.23
N VAL A 217 27.27 3.15 12.63
CA VAL A 217 25.90 3.49 13.04
C VAL A 217 25.46 2.62 14.24
N PRO A 218 26.16 2.69 15.39
CA PRO A 218 25.89 1.82 16.55
C PRO A 218 24.48 1.98 17.15
N GLU A 219 23.76 3.05 16.77
CA GLU A 219 22.37 3.29 17.15
C GLU A 219 21.40 2.31 16.49
N VAL A 220 21.75 1.78 15.30
CA VAL A 220 21.01 0.69 14.65
C VAL A 220 21.48 -0.63 15.26
N ARG A 221 20.85 -1.01 16.37
CA ARG A 221 21.21 -2.22 17.13
C ARG A 221 20.59 -3.49 16.59
N ASP A 222 19.42 -3.37 15.97
CA ASP A 222 18.67 -4.49 15.43
C ASP A 222 18.20 -4.15 14.02
N LEU A 223 18.47 -5.07 13.09
CA LEU A 223 17.94 -5.00 11.73
C LEU A 223 16.47 -5.43 11.70
N GLY A 224 15.96 -6.08 12.73
CA GLY A 224 14.58 -6.52 12.83
C GLY A 224 14.33 -7.87 12.15
N VAL A 225 13.25 -8.53 12.55
CA VAL A 225 12.92 -9.91 12.15
C VAL A 225 12.56 -10.09 10.67
N VAL A 226 12.24 -8.98 9.98
CA VAL A 226 11.82 -8.99 8.56
C VAL A 226 12.98 -8.64 7.62
N PHE A 227 14.12 -8.20 8.15
CA PHE A 227 15.34 -8.08 7.36
C PHE A 227 15.80 -9.48 6.91
N PRO A 228 16.41 -9.65 5.72
CA PRO A 228 16.90 -10.95 5.28
C PRO A 228 17.76 -11.65 6.34
N SER A 229 17.45 -12.92 6.62
CA SER A 229 18.28 -13.75 7.52
C SER A 229 19.72 -13.82 7.00
N PRO A 230 20.71 -14.17 7.84
CA PRO A 230 22.09 -14.32 7.38
C PRO A 230 22.23 -15.22 6.15
N GLU A 231 21.55 -16.36 6.14
CA GLU A 231 21.55 -17.32 5.04
C GLU A 231 20.93 -16.69 3.79
N ARG A 232 19.78 -16.05 3.94
CA ARG A 232 19.09 -15.39 2.82
C ARG A 232 19.89 -14.22 2.26
N PHE A 233 20.56 -13.47 3.12
CA PHE A 233 21.38 -12.33 2.74
C PHE A 233 22.60 -12.77 1.92
N ASP A 234 23.25 -13.86 2.34
CA ASP A 234 24.38 -14.43 1.62
C ASP A 234 23.94 -15.07 0.29
N GLU A 235 22.76 -15.70 0.23
CA GLU A 235 22.16 -16.21 -1.01
C GLU A 235 21.94 -15.13 -2.08
N LEU A 236 21.55 -13.92 -1.68
CA LEU A 236 21.36 -12.80 -2.61
C LEU A 236 22.65 -12.45 -3.36
N GLY A 237 23.82 -12.69 -2.74
CA GLY A 237 25.12 -12.57 -3.39
C GLY A 237 25.47 -11.15 -3.83
N PHE A 238 25.36 -10.20 -2.89
CA PHE A 238 25.70 -8.79 -3.12
C PHE A 238 27.16 -8.59 -3.54
N LYS A 239 27.36 -7.80 -4.60
CA LYS A 239 28.70 -7.38 -5.07
C LYS A 239 29.26 -6.24 -4.21
N TRP A 240 28.40 -5.33 -3.80
CA TRP A 240 28.73 -4.21 -2.92
C TRP A 240 27.47 -3.69 -2.22
N LEU A 241 27.66 -2.92 -1.15
CA LEU A 241 26.61 -2.13 -0.49
C LEU A 241 27.10 -0.69 -0.31
N ASP A 242 26.28 0.26 -0.72
CA ASP A 242 26.39 1.67 -0.32
C ASP A 242 25.43 1.94 0.83
N VAL A 243 25.89 2.75 1.79
CA VAL A 243 25.08 3.15 2.94
C VAL A 243 24.99 4.68 2.97
N ARG A 244 23.78 5.20 3.08
CA ARG A 244 23.51 6.65 3.07
C ARG A 244 22.53 7.01 4.18
N ALA A 245 22.77 8.14 4.84
CA ALA A 245 21.80 8.75 5.73
C ALA A 245 20.92 9.73 4.94
N LEU A 246 19.61 9.68 5.15
CA LEU A 246 18.60 10.45 4.44
C LEU A 246 17.70 11.18 5.44
N GLY A 247 17.14 12.31 5.02
CA GLY A 247 16.17 13.06 5.81
C GLY A 247 16.71 13.47 7.17
N ASP A 248 17.89 14.10 7.21
CA ASP A 248 18.49 14.57 8.47
C ASP A 248 18.74 13.40 9.45
N ASN A 249 19.39 12.35 8.93
CA ASN A 249 19.74 11.10 9.63
C ASN A 249 18.55 10.31 10.21
N ARG A 250 17.33 10.49 9.71
CA ARG A 250 16.14 9.76 10.18
C ARG A 250 15.96 8.41 9.50
N VAL A 251 16.53 8.27 8.30
CA VAL A 251 16.49 7.04 7.51
C VAL A 251 17.90 6.66 7.10
N LEU A 252 18.27 5.40 7.33
CA LEU A 252 19.47 4.81 6.76
C LEU A 252 19.07 3.96 5.55
N LEU A 253 19.54 4.35 4.38
CA LEU A 253 19.37 3.58 3.15
C LEU A 253 20.62 2.73 2.93
N ILE A 254 20.42 1.41 2.86
CA ILE A 254 21.43 0.46 2.38
C ILE A 254 21.01 0.05 0.98
N SER A 255 21.83 0.33 -0.02
CA SER A 255 21.56 -0.01 -1.41
C SER A 255 22.66 -0.88 -1.99
N GLY A 256 22.33 -1.89 -2.78
CA GLY A 256 23.34 -2.82 -3.28
C GLY A 256 22.91 -3.63 -4.48
N LEU A 257 23.88 -3.97 -5.32
CA LEU A 257 23.70 -4.85 -6.48
C LEU A 257 23.90 -6.31 -6.07
N ALA A 258 22.83 -7.08 -6.09
CA ALA A 258 22.80 -8.54 -5.90
C ALA A 258 22.92 -9.29 -7.23
N ARG A 259 22.86 -10.63 -7.19
CA ARG A 259 22.87 -11.47 -8.40
C ARG A 259 21.64 -11.26 -9.28
N ALA A 260 20.46 -11.09 -8.66
CA ALA A 260 19.19 -10.97 -9.35
C ALA A 260 18.87 -9.53 -9.78
N GLY A 261 19.45 -8.53 -9.12
CA GLY A 261 19.16 -7.13 -9.40
C GLY A 261 19.60 -6.20 -8.27
N PHE A 262 19.01 -5.02 -8.24
CA PHE A 262 19.36 -3.96 -7.31
C PHE A 262 18.36 -3.89 -6.15
N HIS A 263 18.87 -3.85 -4.92
CA HIS A 263 18.07 -3.79 -3.70
C HIS A 263 18.29 -2.48 -2.95
N LEU A 264 17.22 -1.96 -2.36
CA LEU A 264 17.23 -0.85 -1.42
C LEU A 264 16.59 -1.33 -0.12
N PHE A 265 17.26 -1.15 1.00
CA PHE A 265 16.76 -1.44 2.34
C PHE A 265 16.68 -0.13 3.14
N PHE A 266 15.50 0.19 3.65
CA PHE A 266 15.25 1.39 4.43
C PHE A 266 15.16 1.00 5.90
N LEU A 267 16.00 1.65 6.72
CA LEU A 267 16.01 1.47 8.16
C LEU A 267 15.69 2.80 8.84
N THR A 268 14.88 2.71 9.89
CA THR A 268 14.52 3.83 10.77
C THR A 268 15.00 3.52 12.19
N ALA A 269 14.73 4.41 13.14
CA ALA A 269 15.04 4.16 14.55
C ALA A 269 14.34 2.90 15.13
N SER A 270 13.29 2.42 14.46
CA SER A 270 12.60 1.17 14.81
C SER A 270 13.22 -0.08 14.16
N GLY A 271 14.33 0.05 13.43
CA GLY A 271 14.96 -1.04 12.68
C GLY A 271 14.56 -1.03 11.20
N PHE A 272 14.58 -2.21 10.55
CA PHE A 272 14.14 -2.35 9.16
C PHE A 272 12.66 -1.98 9.00
N ASP A 273 12.39 -1.11 8.05
CA ASP A 273 11.03 -0.68 7.69
C ASP A 273 10.56 -1.35 6.40
N LYS A 274 11.39 -1.36 5.35
CA LYS A 274 11.02 -1.95 4.05
C LYS A 274 12.21 -2.15 3.12
N ALA A 275 11.97 -2.94 2.07
CA ALA A 275 12.89 -3.11 0.97
C ALA A 275 12.20 -2.85 -0.37
N LEU A 276 12.97 -2.37 -1.35
CA LEU A 276 12.59 -2.31 -2.75
C LEU A 276 13.58 -3.14 -3.58
N TYR A 277 13.07 -3.74 -4.65
CA TYR A 277 13.85 -4.54 -5.58
C TYR A 277 13.57 -4.09 -7.01
N TYR A 278 14.64 -3.92 -7.77
CA TYR A 278 14.58 -3.64 -9.20
C TYR A 278 15.40 -4.70 -9.93
N PRO A 279 14.83 -5.37 -10.95
CA PRO A 279 15.65 -6.07 -11.93
C PRO A 279 16.68 -5.09 -12.50
N ALA A 280 17.95 -5.46 -12.49
CA ALA A 280 19.01 -4.57 -12.94
C ALA A 280 20.19 -5.35 -13.50
N ASP A 281 20.73 -4.87 -14.61
CA ASP A 281 22.00 -5.32 -15.15
C ASP A 281 23.15 -4.84 -14.26
N SER A 282 24.29 -5.52 -14.33
CA SER A 282 25.47 -5.08 -13.58
C SER A 282 26.21 -3.88 -14.21
N PHE A 283 25.88 -3.54 -15.45
CA PHE A 283 26.50 -2.43 -16.17
C PHE A 283 25.47 -1.68 -17.05
N PRO A 284 25.43 -0.34 -17.01
CA PRO A 284 26.13 0.54 -16.06
C PRO A 284 25.77 0.22 -14.60
N GLU A 285 26.73 0.45 -13.69
CA GLU A 285 26.50 0.17 -12.28
C GLU A 285 25.34 1.03 -11.75
N PRO A 286 24.36 0.44 -11.04
CA PRO A 286 23.23 1.19 -10.49
C PRO A 286 23.69 2.27 -9.50
N VAL A 287 23.05 3.43 -9.56
CA VAL A 287 23.38 4.59 -8.71
C VAL A 287 22.12 5.14 -8.07
N VAL A 288 22.21 5.43 -6.78
CA VAL A 288 21.17 6.12 -6.02
C VAL A 288 21.58 7.56 -5.76
N ARG A 289 20.70 8.52 -6.12
CA ARG A 289 20.91 9.96 -5.96
C ARG A 289 19.77 10.59 -5.15
N PRO A 290 20.03 10.97 -3.89
CA PRO A 290 19.09 11.77 -3.12
C PRO A 290 18.98 13.19 -3.69
N ARG A 291 17.75 13.72 -3.74
CA ARG A 291 17.44 15.10 -4.15
C ARG A 291 16.28 15.66 -3.33
N GLY A 292 16.60 16.39 -2.26
CA GLY A 292 15.61 16.85 -1.29
C GLY A 292 14.82 15.67 -0.73
N ASP A 293 13.50 15.70 -0.90
CA ASP A 293 12.60 14.64 -0.44
C ASP A 293 12.58 13.41 -1.37
N LYS A 294 13.25 13.47 -2.52
CA LYS A 294 13.23 12.43 -3.54
C LYS A 294 14.50 11.60 -3.58
N LEU A 295 14.35 10.39 -4.11
CA LEU A 295 15.42 9.46 -4.41
C LEU A 295 15.31 9.08 -5.89
N GLU A 296 16.35 9.34 -6.66
CA GLU A 296 16.48 8.85 -8.03
C GLU A 296 17.32 7.56 -8.03
N VAL A 297 16.77 6.47 -8.54
CA VAL A 297 17.47 5.20 -8.76
C VAL A 297 17.74 5.06 -10.25
N HIS A 298 19.00 5.18 -10.63
CA HIS A 298 19.49 5.05 -12.00
C HIS A 298 20.01 3.63 -12.18
N LEU A 299 19.46 2.87 -13.11
CA LEU A 299 19.87 1.49 -13.40
C LEU A 299 19.72 1.17 -14.90
N ALA A 300 20.12 -0.02 -15.31
CA ALA A 300 19.84 -0.54 -16.65
C ALA A 300 19.07 -1.85 -16.56
N VAL A 301 18.07 -2.04 -17.43
CA VAL A 301 17.31 -3.28 -17.57
C VAL A 301 17.37 -3.73 -19.02
N GLY A 302 18.00 -4.88 -19.28
CA GLY A 302 18.18 -5.34 -20.65
C GLY A 302 18.93 -4.32 -21.51
N THR A 303 19.97 -3.70 -20.95
CA THR A 303 20.80 -2.60 -21.51
C THR A 303 20.11 -1.25 -21.70
N GLN A 304 18.81 -1.15 -21.41
CA GLN A 304 18.09 0.11 -21.49
C GLN A 304 18.23 0.89 -20.17
N PRO A 305 18.64 2.17 -20.20
CA PRO A 305 18.70 2.99 -19.00
C PRO A 305 17.29 3.27 -18.48
N VAL A 306 17.09 3.06 -17.18
CA VAL A 306 15.83 3.32 -16.47
C VAL A 306 16.12 4.18 -15.26
N VAL A 307 15.26 5.17 -15.02
CA VAL A 307 15.31 6.02 -13.84
C VAL A 307 13.99 5.85 -13.08
N HIS A 308 14.07 5.42 -11.83
CA HIS A 308 12.94 5.42 -10.91
C HIS A 308 13.07 6.61 -9.96
N GLU A 309 11.99 7.36 -9.80
CA GLU A 309 11.90 8.45 -8.83
C GLU A 309 10.89 8.07 -7.75
N MET A 310 11.28 8.22 -6.49
CA MET A 310 10.43 7.95 -5.33
C MET A 310 10.72 8.94 -4.19
N LEU A 311 9.90 8.94 -3.15
CA LEU A 311 10.24 9.64 -1.90
C LEU A 311 11.33 8.87 -1.15
N TYR A 312 12.23 9.55 -0.44
CA TYR A 312 13.33 8.88 0.27
C TYR A 312 12.85 7.95 1.41
N TRP A 313 11.60 8.10 1.84
CA TRP A 313 10.95 7.23 2.82
C TRP A 313 10.07 6.16 2.17
N GLY A 314 10.24 5.96 0.85
CA GLY A 314 9.64 4.93 0.01
C GLY A 314 8.42 5.39 -0.79
N LEU A 315 8.34 4.88 -2.01
CA LEU A 315 7.18 4.76 -2.91
C LEU A 315 7.56 3.86 -4.09
#